data_AF-A0A8C1AF72-F1
#
_entry.id   AF-A0A8C1AF72-F1
#
_cell.length_a   1.000
_cell.length_b   1.000
_cell.length_c   1.000
_cell.angle_alpha   90.00
_cell.angle_beta   90.00
_cell.angle_gamma   90.00
#
_symmetry.space_group_name_H-M   'P 1'
#
loop_
_entity.id
_entity.type
_entity.pdbx_description
1 polymer ?
#
loop_
_entity_poly.entity_id
_entity_poly.type
_entity_poly.pdbx_seq_one_letter_code
_entity_poly.pdbx_strand_id
1 'polypeptide(L)'
;MGHSELGAAENPKAYRKQEAIWELFTSECVYFLDQLMVLKEVFLTTLTDLQMRECLQDIDSWRLFANLNELCLVSFGFLTSFLRVIKEMWTNPDSYSTQSLLELLRKAFGESICHCLQKYCLNYSTAILYLDSLKLREDFGFFLKWCERNEQCRRLQLKDLLVAPLQRFTRYPLLLKNIGKKSCSEAEENTIQSIVDLIDRAIYDLEGKVKWLDNYQKVKQLKEALVWLPVWEQDKRAHVPEVYVKIFFKRLCRVCLHNLLLHTENAKMHEVYLFLFDQFLLITKIKRSKKKSGVVELNPLRLAAGQELEFLLQESCSLIVLDQPISLDRLQLKNIDQLNATASGLPNSFIVMHQNRYQQCIGVFILQAQTESVKKAWVSEIEDAISSLLKQDSQQPRLKNSFLESTQI
;
A
#
# COMPACT_ATOMS: atom_id res chain seq x y z
N MET A 1 48.48 -27.29 -22.77
CA MET A 1 47.84 -26.01 -22.39
C MET A 1 47.82 -25.14 -23.63
N GLY A 2 46.65 -24.90 -24.24
CA GLY A 2 46.59 -24.14 -25.50
C GLY A 2 45.26 -24.17 -26.27
N HIS A 3 44.14 -24.59 -25.67
CA HIS A 3 42.85 -24.68 -26.37
C HIS A 3 41.75 -23.74 -25.83
N SER A 4 42.05 -22.85 -24.87
CA SER A 4 41.01 -22.01 -24.26
C SER A 4 40.83 -20.62 -24.90
N GLU A 5 41.72 -20.17 -25.79
CA GLU A 5 41.63 -18.83 -26.39
C GLU A 5 40.99 -18.79 -27.79
N LEU A 6 40.86 -19.93 -28.49
CA LEU A 6 40.30 -19.95 -29.85
C LEU A 6 38.75 -19.95 -29.90
N GLY A 7 38.05 -20.28 -28.82
CA GLY A 7 36.56 -20.29 -28.81
C GLY A 7 35.92 -18.91 -28.68
N ALA A 8 36.67 -17.88 -28.26
CA ALA A 8 36.14 -16.53 -28.06
C ALA A 8 35.93 -15.76 -29.38
N ALA A 9 36.57 -16.19 -30.47
CA ALA A 9 36.54 -15.51 -31.77
C ALA A 9 35.33 -15.89 -32.64
N GLU A 10 34.70 -17.05 -32.41
CA GLU A 10 33.70 -17.61 -33.35
C GLU A 10 32.25 -17.14 -33.13
N ASN A 11 31.88 -16.57 -31.96
CA ASN A 11 30.56 -15.92 -31.82
C ASN A 11 30.46 -14.93 -30.62
N PRO A 12 30.84 -13.65 -30.80
CA PRO A 12 30.83 -12.64 -29.73
C PRO A 12 29.48 -12.45 -29.03
N LYS A 13 28.37 -12.73 -29.73
CA LYS A 13 27.01 -12.62 -29.19
C LYS A 13 26.67 -13.76 -28.23
N ALA A 14 27.08 -14.99 -28.55
CA ALA A 14 26.84 -16.15 -27.68
C ALA A 14 27.60 -16.01 -26.34
N TYR A 15 28.84 -15.54 -26.39
CA TYR A 15 29.64 -15.27 -25.18
C TYR A 15 29.00 -14.19 -24.29
N ARG A 16 28.55 -13.08 -24.88
CA ARG A 16 27.85 -12.01 -24.15
C ARG A 16 26.56 -12.50 -23.50
N LYS A 17 25.81 -13.39 -24.15
CA LYS A 17 24.59 -14.01 -23.61
C LYS A 17 24.91 -14.88 -22.39
N GLN A 18 25.93 -15.73 -22.48
CA GLN A 18 26.38 -16.57 -21.38
C GLN A 18 26.83 -15.72 -20.17
N GLU A 19 27.51 -14.60 -20.41
CA GLU A 19 27.87 -13.64 -19.36
C GLU A 19 26.64 -13.05 -18.66
N ALA A 20 25.58 -12.69 -19.39
CA ALA A 20 24.35 -12.18 -18.79
C ALA A 20 23.58 -13.25 -17.98
N ILE A 21 23.56 -14.50 -18.47
CA ILE A 21 23.00 -15.63 -17.71
C ILE A 21 23.81 -15.88 -16.43
N TRP A 22 25.14 -15.80 -16.53
CA TRP A 22 26.04 -15.93 -15.39
C TRP A 22 25.87 -14.79 -14.38
N GLU A 23 25.64 -13.55 -14.84
CA GLU A 23 25.30 -12.41 -14.00
C GLU A 23 24.01 -12.66 -13.21
N LEU A 24 22.97 -13.19 -13.86
CA LEU A 24 21.72 -13.56 -13.18
C LEU A 24 21.97 -14.62 -12.09
N PHE A 25 22.72 -15.67 -12.41
CA PHE A 25 23.04 -16.75 -11.47
C PHE A 25 23.87 -16.27 -10.29
N THR A 26 25.00 -15.63 -10.56
CA THR A 26 25.93 -15.16 -9.52
C THR A 26 25.27 -14.13 -8.61
N SER A 27 24.48 -13.21 -9.18
CA SER A 27 23.71 -12.25 -8.37
C SER A 27 22.61 -12.91 -7.54
N GLU A 28 22.03 -14.03 -7.99
CA GLU A 28 21.08 -14.82 -7.18
C GLU A 28 21.79 -15.55 -6.05
N CYS A 29 22.99 -16.09 -6.30
CA CYS A 29 23.81 -16.70 -5.25
C CYS A 29 24.17 -15.68 -4.16
N VAL A 30 24.58 -14.47 -4.55
CA VAL A 30 24.86 -13.37 -3.60
C VAL A 30 23.60 -13.00 -2.82
N TYR A 31 22.46 -12.81 -3.50
CA TYR A 31 21.19 -12.53 -2.84
C TYR A 31 20.80 -13.63 -1.82
N PHE A 32 20.91 -14.89 -2.22
CA PHE A 32 20.56 -16.01 -1.35
C PHE A 32 21.53 -16.18 -0.19
N LEU A 33 22.84 -16.28 -0.45
CA LEU A 33 23.85 -16.60 0.56
C LEU A 33 24.14 -15.41 1.47
N ASP A 34 24.30 -14.21 0.90
CA ASP A 34 24.82 -13.06 1.62
C ASP A 34 23.70 -12.18 2.21
N GLN A 35 22.45 -12.37 1.77
CA GLN A 35 21.31 -11.57 2.25
C GLN A 35 20.26 -12.46 2.92
N LEU A 36 19.64 -13.40 2.20
CA LEU A 36 18.57 -14.22 2.76
C LEU A 36 19.05 -15.18 3.86
N MET A 37 20.14 -15.90 3.61
CA MET A 37 20.69 -16.85 4.57
C MET A 37 21.28 -16.14 5.79
N VAL A 38 21.87 -14.96 5.61
CA VAL A 38 22.29 -14.12 6.75
C VAL A 38 21.08 -13.68 7.57
N LEU A 39 20.03 -13.18 6.91
CA LEU A 39 18.80 -12.77 7.58
C LEU A 39 18.16 -13.94 8.35
N LYS A 40 18.19 -15.15 7.79
CA LYS A 40 17.65 -16.35 8.42
C LYS A 40 18.54 -16.86 9.56
N GLU A 41 19.79 -17.20 9.27
CA GLU A 41 20.66 -17.91 10.21
C GLU A 41 21.23 -16.99 11.29
N VAL A 42 21.50 -15.72 10.99
CA VAL A 42 22.06 -14.78 11.98
C VAL A 42 20.97 -14.10 12.80
N PHE A 43 19.84 -13.72 12.20
CA PHE A 43 18.79 -12.99 12.92
C PHE A 43 17.64 -13.89 13.35
N LEU A 44 16.98 -14.59 12.44
CA LEU A 44 15.79 -15.40 12.78
C LEU A 44 16.14 -16.60 13.68
N THR A 45 17.19 -17.36 13.35
CA THR A 45 17.61 -18.52 14.17
C THR A 45 18.07 -18.06 15.56
N THR A 46 18.92 -17.04 15.65
CA THR A 46 19.34 -16.47 16.94
C THR A 46 18.16 -15.96 17.77
N LEU A 47 17.20 -15.26 17.15
CA LEU A 47 15.99 -14.81 17.86
C LEU A 47 15.21 -16.01 18.41
N THR A 48 15.03 -17.05 17.60
CA THR A 48 14.33 -18.27 18.01
C THR A 48 15.04 -18.96 19.18
N ASP A 49 16.37 -19.05 19.12
CA ASP A 49 17.19 -19.64 20.19
C ASP A 49 17.09 -18.84 21.50
N LEU A 50 17.00 -17.51 21.42
CA LEU A 50 16.78 -16.65 22.59
C LEU A 50 15.37 -16.84 23.16
N GLN A 51 14.36 -16.96 22.31
CA GLN A 51 12.98 -17.21 22.73
C GLN A 51 12.82 -18.54 23.46
N MET A 52 13.54 -19.58 23.00
CA MET A 52 13.61 -20.88 23.69
C MET A 52 14.29 -20.80 25.06
N ARG A 53 15.14 -19.78 25.29
CA ARG A 53 15.81 -19.50 26.56
C ARG A 53 15.09 -18.44 27.39
N GLU A 54 13.80 -18.22 27.14
CA GLU A 54 12.96 -17.27 27.87
C GLU A 54 13.35 -15.78 27.71
N CYS A 55 14.10 -15.45 26.66
CA CYS A 55 14.48 -14.08 26.30
C CYS A 55 13.72 -13.60 25.06
N LEU A 56 13.25 -12.35 25.02
CA LEU A 56 12.60 -11.74 23.84
C LEU A 56 11.37 -12.52 23.29
N GLN A 57 10.65 -13.23 24.17
CA GLN A 57 9.48 -14.05 23.80
C GLN A 57 8.31 -13.25 23.24
N ASP A 58 8.24 -11.97 23.60
CA ASP A 58 7.20 -11.06 23.17
C ASP A 58 7.41 -10.53 21.74
N ILE A 59 8.56 -10.84 21.12
CA ILE A 59 8.86 -10.44 19.76
C ILE A 59 8.15 -11.33 18.75
N ASP A 60 7.32 -10.71 17.91
CA ASP A 60 6.64 -11.39 16.82
C ASP A 60 7.58 -11.58 15.63
N SER A 61 8.15 -12.78 15.52
CA SER A 61 9.03 -13.19 14.43
C SER A 61 8.34 -13.12 13.06
N TRP A 62 7.04 -13.39 12.97
CA TRP A 62 6.30 -13.27 11.70
C TRP A 62 6.18 -11.81 11.27
N ARG A 63 5.96 -10.90 12.23
CA ARG A 63 5.87 -9.46 11.93
C ARG A 63 7.20 -8.88 11.43
N LEU A 64 8.35 -9.37 11.90
CA LEU A 64 9.67 -8.94 11.43
C LEU A 64 10.10 -9.60 10.11
N PHE A 65 9.98 -10.93 10.02
CA PHE A 65 10.60 -11.70 8.93
C PHE A 65 9.60 -12.25 7.90
N ALA A 66 8.30 -12.13 8.14
CA ALA A 66 7.24 -12.62 7.26
C ALA A 66 7.47 -14.07 6.81
N ASN A 67 7.36 -14.32 5.50
CA ASN A 67 7.58 -15.61 4.87
C ASN A 67 9.06 -15.87 4.49
N LEU A 68 10.04 -15.36 5.25
CA LEU A 68 11.47 -15.54 4.96
C LEU A 68 11.86 -17.01 4.70
N ASN A 69 11.34 -17.95 5.49
CA ASN A 69 11.63 -19.38 5.30
C ASN A 69 11.17 -19.89 3.93
N GLU A 70 9.97 -19.47 3.49
CA GLU A 70 9.43 -19.79 2.16
C GLU A 70 10.32 -19.17 1.07
N LEU A 71 10.77 -17.94 1.27
CA LEU A 71 11.63 -17.22 0.35
C LEU A 71 13.00 -17.90 0.17
N CYS A 72 13.61 -18.36 1.26
CA CYS A 72 14.84 -19.14 1.20
C CYS A 72 14.64 -20.46 0.43
N LEU A 73 13.52 -21.16 0.66
CA LEU A 73 13.22 -22.41 -0.06
C LEU A 73 13.03 -22.18 -1.56
N VAL A 74 12.29 -21.13 -1.94
CA VAL A 74 12.05 -20.79 -3.35
C VAL A 74 13.35 -20.37 -4.05
N SER A 75 14.16 -19.49 -3.44
CA SER A 75 15.46 -19.09 -4.01
C SER A 75 16.44 -20.26 -4.11
N PHE A 76 16.51 -21.13 -3.10
CA PHE A 76 17.35 -22.33 -3.16
C PHE A 76 16.90 -23.31 -4.25
N GLY A 77 15.59 -23.55 -4.37
CA GLY A 77 15.01 -24.41 -5.41
C GLY A 77 15.26 -23.86 -6.81
N PHE A 78 15.16 -22.53 -6.97
CA PHE A 78 15.50 -21.84 -8.21
C PHE A 78 16.99 -22.00 -8.53
N LEU A 79 17.90 -21.69 -7.60
CA LEU A 79 19.36 -21.83 -7.79
C LEU A 79 19.76 -23.25 -8.17
N THR A 80 19.22 -24.26 -7.48
CA THR A 80 19.51 -25.68 -7.76
C THR A 80 19.05 -26.07 -9.16
N SER A 81 17.85 -25.63 -9.55
CA SER A 81 17.32 -25.89 -10.89
C SER A 81 18.11 -25.12 -11.96
N PHE A 82 18.51 -23.89 -11.67
CA PHE A 82 19.30 -23.05 -12.58
C PHE A 82 20.69 -23.63 -12.80
N LEU A 83 21.36 -24.08 -11.74
CA LEU A 83 22.68 -24.73 -11.83
C LEU A 83 22.61 -26.04 -12.62
N ARG A 84 21.54 -26.83 -12.47
CA ARG A 84 21.31 -28.03 -13.29
C ARG A 84 21.19 -27.69 -14.76
N VAL A 85 20.38 -26.70 -15.12
CA VAL A 85 20.23 -26.26 -16.52
C VAL A 85 21.54 -25.70 -17.07
N ILE A 86 22.28 -24.91 -16.29
CA ILE A 86 23.62 -24.45 -16.69
C ILE A 86 24.52 -25.66 -16.95
N LYS A 87 24.59 -26.64 -16.03
CA LYS A 87 25.42 -27.83 -16.24
C LYS A 87 25.06 -28.58 -17.51
N GLU A 88 23.77 -28.73 -17.81
CA GLU A 88 23.28 -29.35 -19.04
C GLU A 88 23.73 -28.57 -20.30
N MET A 89 23.64 -27.24 -20.29
CA MET A 89 24.13 -26.36 -21.37
C MET A 89 25.63 -26.52 -21.63
N TRP A 90 26.44 -26.74 -20.58
CA TRP A 90 27.88 -26.94 -20.72
C TRP A 90 28.23 -28.33 -21.25
N THR A 91 27.45 -29.36 -20.90
CA THR A 91 27.67 -30.73 -21.36
C THR A 91 27.17 -30.99 -22.79
N ASN A 92 26.07 -30.33 -23.19
CA ASN A 92 25.48 -30.45 -24.52
C ASN A 92 25.18 -29.03 -25.06
N PRO A 93 26.09 -28.43 -25.85
CA PRO A 93 25.92 -27.09 -26.42
C PRO A 93 24.79 -26.97 -27.46
N ASP A 94 24.08 -28.06 -27.77
CA ASP A 94 23.02 -28.07 -28.77
C ASP A 94 21.80 -27.22 -28.34
N SER A 95 21.07 -26.71 -29.33
CA SER A 95 19.96 -25.75 -29.24
C SER A 95 18.89 -26.05 -28.16
N TYR A 96 18.71 -27.33 -27.79
CA TYR A 96 17.77 -27.77 -26.75
C TYR A 96 18.03 -27.14 -25.38
N SER A 97 19.29 -26.81 -25.08
CA SER A 97 19.70 -26.32 -23.77
C SER A 97 19.19 -24.90 -23.44
N THR A 98 18.92 -24.07 -24.46
CA THR A 98 18.34 -22.73 -24.26
C THR A 98 16.84 -22.78 -23.98
N GLN A 99 16.11 -23.73 -24.57
CA GLN A 99 14.67 -23.89 -24.32
C GLN A 99 14.40 -24.30 -22.87
N SER A 100 15.20 -25.22 -22.32
CA SER A 100 15.12 -25.63 -20.91
C SER A 100 15.32 -24.46 -19.94
N LEU A 101 16.20 -23.52 -20.27
CA LEU A 101 16.41 -22.31 -19.46
C LEU A 101 15.20 -21.38 -19.51
N LEU A 102 14.61 -21.17 -20.69
CA LEU A 102 13.42 -20.33 -20.85
C LEU A 102 12.20 -20.92 -20.12
N GLU A 103 12.00 -22.23 -20.21
CA GLU A 103 10.95 -22.94 -19.48
C GLU A 103 11.15 -22.84 -17.97
N LEU A 104 12.38 -23.02 -17.48
CA LEU A 104 12.71 -22.87 -16.07
C LEU A 104 12.41 -21.44 -15.58
N LEU A 105 12.85 -20.42 -16.31
CA LEU A 105 12.60 -19.02 -15.94
C LEU A 105 11.09 -18.72 -15.92
N ARG A 106 10.36 -19.13 -16.97
CA ARG A 106 8.92 -18.94 -17.06
C ARG A 106 8.19 -19.58 -15.89
N LYS A 107 8.53 -20.83 -15.56
CA LYS A 107 7.93 -21.57 -14.45
C LYS A 107 8.29 -20.93 -13.10
N ALA A 108 9.57 -20.64 -12.87
CA ALA A 108 10.06 -20.09 -11.61
C ALA A 108 9.41 -18.74 -11.30
N PHE A 109 9.43 -17.80 -12.25
CA PHE A 109 8.83 -16.47 -12.07
C PHE A 109 7.29 -16.50 -12.10
N GLY A 110 6.68 -17.35 -12.91
CA GLY A 110 5.23 -17.45 -13.02
C GLY A 110 4.55 -18.10 -11.81
N GLU A 111 5.16 -19.13 -11.22
CA GLU A 111 4.49 -19.95 -10.21
C GLU A 111 4.99 -19.70 -8.78
N SER A 112 6.24 -19.26 -8.59
CA SER A 112 6.87 -19.27 -7.26
C SER A 112 7.51 -17.95 -6.85
N ILE A 113 8.51 -17.46 -7.58
CA ILE A 113 9.35 -16.31 -7.17
C ILE A 113 8.51 -15.05 -6.98
N CYS A 114 7.68 -14.68 -7.96
CA CYS A 114 6.88 -13.46 -7.89
C CYS A 114 5.89 -13.49 -6.72
N HIS A 115 5.15 -14.60 -6.55
CA HIS A 115 4.17 -14.72 -5.46
C HIS A 115 4.84 -14.66 -4.08
N CYS A 116 5.97 -15.36 -3.93
CA CYS A 116 6.72 -15.39 -2.67
C CYS A 116 7.28 -14.00 -2.30
N LEU A 117 7.83 -13.28 -3.28
CA LEU A 117 8.35 -11.92 -3.09
C LEU A 117 7.24 -10.91 -2.82
N GLN A 118 6.11 -10.98 -3.54
CA GLN A 118 4.95 -10.12 -3.27
C GLN A 118 4.47 -10.28 -1.83
N LYS A 119 4.33 -11.52 -1.35
CA LYS A 119 3.92 -11.82 0.03
C LYS A 119 4.88 -11.22 1.05
N TYR A 120 6.19 -11.31 0.82
CA TYR A 120 7.19 -10.70 1.69
C TYR A 120 7.09 -9.17 1.67
N CYS A 121 7.04 -8.57 0.48
CA CYS A 121 7.05 -7.12 0.31
C CYS A 121 5.80 -6.45 0.86
N LEU A 122 4.64 -7.13 0.88
CA LEU A 122 3.43 -6.61 1.53
C LEU A 122 3.59 -6.43 3.03
N ASN A 123 4.45 -7.22 3.69
CA ASN A 123 4.74 -7.07 5.12
C ASN A 123 5.87 -6.08 5.41
N TYR A 124 6.67 -5.70 4.40
CA TYR A 124 7.90 -4.91 4.60
C TYR A 124 7.66 -3.61 5.40
N SER A 125 6.64 -2.82 5.05
CA SER A 125 6.32 -1.58 5.79
C SER A 125 6.00 -1.85 7.25
N THR A 126 5.23 -2.90 7.54
CA THR A 126 4.89 -3.34 8.89
C THR A 126 6.13 -3.79 9.67
N ALA A 127 7.02 -4.54 9.01
CA ALA A 127 8.28 -5.01 9.60
C ALA A 127 9.20 -3.85 9.98
N ILE A 128 9.35 -2.84 9.11
CA ILE A 128 10.19 -1.66 9.39
C ILE A 128 9.64 -0.83 10.56
N LEU A 129 8.33 -0.56 10.57
CA LEU A 129 7.70 0.16 11.69
C LEU A 129 7.86 -0.60 13.01
N TYR A 130 7.70 -1.93 12.97
CA TYR A 130 7.89 -2.75 14.16
C TYR A 130 9.36 -2.77 14.61
N LEU A 131 10.30 -2.94 13.68
CA LEU A 131 11.73 -2.86 13.95
C LEU A 131 12.12 -1.53 14.61
N ASP A 132 11.63 -0.41 14.09
CA ASP A 132 11.95 0.91 14.64
C ASP A 132 11.33 1.10 16.04
N SER A 133 10.16 0.51 16.32
CA SER A 133 9.61 0.46 17.68
C SER A 133 10.43 -0.39 18.66
N LEU A 134 10.98 -1.52 18.20
CA LEU A 134 11.77 -2.43 19.02
C LEU A 134 13.17 -1.87 19.33
N LYS A 135 13.77 -1.10 18.41
CA LYS A 135 15.07 -0.44 18.59
C LYS A 135 15.12 0.52 19.79
N LEU A 136 13.97 1.01 20.25
CA LEU A 136 13.86 1.86 21.44
C LEU A 136 14.13 1.07 22.73
N ARG A 137 14.06 -0.26 22.69
CA ARG A 137 14.32 -1.12 23.84
C ARG A 137 15.79 -1.51 23.90
N GLU A 138 16.35 -1.46 25.10
CA GLU A 138 17.76 -1.79 25.32
C GLU A 138 18.07 -3.27 25.06
N ASP A 139 17.20 -4.18 25.51
CA ASP A 139 17.34 -5.64 25.33
C ASP A 139 17.42 -6.04 23.85
N PHE A 140 16.51 -5.52 23.03
CA PHE A 140 16.52 -5.73 21.59
C PHE A 140 17.70 -5.01 20.91
N GLY A 141 18.07 -3.82 21.40
CA GLY A 141 19.27 -3.11 20.95
C GLY A 141 20.56 -3.92 21.14
N PHE A 142 20.68 -4.67 22.24
CA PHE A 142 21.81 -5.59 22.46
C PHE A 142 21.77 -6.76 21.49
N PHE A 143 20.60 -7.39 21.29
CA PHE A 143 20.41 -8.45 20.30
C PHE A 143 20.83 -7.99 18.90
N LEU A 144 20.33 -6.84 18.44
CA LEU A 144 20.69 -6.29 17.13
C LEU A 144 22.19 -6.07 16.99
N LYS A 145 22.82 -5.41 17.96
CA LYS A 145 24.28 -5.18 17.95
C LYS A 145 25.07 -6.47 17.97
N TRP A 146 24.58 -7.51 18.63
CA TRP A 146 25.22 -8.82 18.65
C TRP A 146 25.15 -9.49 17.27
N CYS A 147 23.97 -9.51 16.64
CA CYS A 147 23.80 -10.04 15.29
C CYS A 147 24.61 -9.26 14.24
N GLU A 148 24.56 -7.93 14.27
CA GLU A 148 25.25 -7.05 13.30
C GLU A 148 26.79 -7.12 13.39
N ARG A 149 27.35 -7.60 14.51
CA ARG A 149 28.78 -7.87 14.66
C ARG A 149 29.24 -9.16 13.97
N ASN A 150 28.32 -10.04 13.60
CA ASN A 150 28.66 -11.27 12.90
C ASN A 150 29.28 -10.94 11.53
N GLU A 151 30.44 -11.53 11.23
CA GLU A 151 31.17 -11.31 9.98
C GLU A 151 30.33 -11.60 8.74
N GLN A 152 29.38 -12.55 8.85
CA GLN A 152 28.45 -12.89 7.77
C GLN A 152 27.55 -11.71 7.36
N CYS A 153 27.28 -10.76 8.25
CA CYS A 153 26.50 -9.56 7.93
C CYS A 153 27.26 -8.61 6.99
N ARG A 154 28.59 -8.72 6.85
CA ARG A 154 29.41 -7.84 6.00
C ARG A 154 29.14 -6.34 6.20
N ARG A 155 28.92 -5.93 7.46
CA ARG A 155 28.56 -4.57 7.89
C ARG A 155 27.17 -4.09 7.47
N LEU A 156 26.32 -4.96 6.91
CA LEU A 156 24.92 -4.67 6.68
C LEU A 156 24.15 -4.71 7.99
N GLN A 157 23.24 -3.76 8.17
CA GLN A 157 22.31 -3.74 9.30
C GLN A 157 21.09 -4.59 8.99
N LEU A 158 20.31 -4.95 10.02
CA LEU A 158 19.06 -5.69 9.82
C LEU A 158 18.12 -4.97 8.83
N LYS A 159 18.06 -3.64 8.91
CA LYS A 159 17.23 -2.83 8.00
C LYS A 159 17.65 -2.98 6.53
N ASP A 160 18.94 -3.10 6.25
CA ASP A 160 19.47 -3.27 4.89
C ASP A 160 19.16 -4.67 4.34
N LEU A 161 19.16 -5.68 5.21
CA LEU A 161 18.82 -7.05 4.84
C LEU A 161 17.31 -7.21 4.61
N LEU A 162 16.45 -6.52 5.38
CA LEU A 162 14.99 -6.57 5.21
C LEU A 162 14.52 -5.95 3.90
N VAL A 163 15.23 -4.96 3.35
CA VAL A 163 14.87 -4.34 2.06
C VAL A 163 15.37 -5.13 0.84
N ALA A 164 16.31 -6.06 1.05
CA ALA A 164 16.95 -6.81 -0.04
C ALA A 164 15.97 -7.57 -0.95
N PRO A 165 14.91 -8.25 -0.45
CA PRO A 165 13.93 -8.92 -1.31
C PRO A 165 13.18 -7.96 -2.26
N LEU A 166 12.83 -6.76 -1.77
CA LEU A 166 12.19 -5.73 -2.60
C LEU A 166 13.15 -5.22 -3.69
N GLN A 167 14.40 -4.94 -3.32
CA GLN A 167 15.44 -4.53 -4.27
C GLN A 167 15.68 -5.63 -5.32
N ARG A 168 15.77 -6.89 -4.89
CA ARG A 168 15.94 -8.04 -5.80
C ARG A 168 14.77 -8.15 -6.76
N PHE A 169 13.53 -7.99 -6.27
CA PHE A 169 12.33 -8.08 -7.08
C PHE A 169 12.36 -7.08 -8.25
N THR A 170 12.73 -5.82 -7.98
CA THR A 170 12.85 -4.77 -9.00
C THR A 170 14.06 -4.94 -9.94
N ARG A 171 15.05 -5.75 -9.57
CA ARG A 171 16.25 -6.00 -10.39
C ARG A 171 16.04 -7.11 -11.42
N TYR A 172 15.12 -8.05 -11.21
CA TYR A 172 14.88 -9.15 -12.16
C TYR A 172 14.51 -8.69 -13.57
N PRO A 173 13.61 -7.71 -13.78
CA PRO A 173 13.31 -7.23 -15.13
C PRO A 173 14.55 -6.70 -15.85
N LEU A 174 15.48 -6.06 -15.15
CA LEU A 174 16.71 -5.51 -15.73
C LEU A 174 17.67 -6.62 -16.15
N LEU A 175 17.85 -7.64 -15.31
CA LEU A 175 18.70 -8.80 -15.59
C LEU A 175 18.15 -9.61 -16.77
N LEU A 176 16.84 -9.85 -16.80
CA LEU A 176 16.19 -10.57 -17.89
C LEU A 176 16.21 -9.77 -19.21
N LYS A 177 15.96 -8.45 -19.18
CA LYS A 177 16.12 -7.57 -20.35
C LYS A 177 17.55 -7.62 -20.89
N ASN A 178 18.58 -7.71 -20.03
CA ASN A 178 19.96 -7.87 -20.46
C ASN A 178 20.20 -9.20 -21.20
N ILE A 179 19.61 -10.30 -20.71
CA ILE A 179 19.66 -11.60 -21.39
C ILE A 179 18.93 -11.53 -22.74
N GLY A 180 17.72 -10.96 -22.78
CA GLY A 180 16.91 -10.82 -23.99
C GLY A 180 17.61 -10.07 -25.11
N LYS A 181 18.21 -8.92 -24.80
CA LYS A 181 18.99 -8.10 -25.76
C LYS A 181 20.19 -8.84 -26.38
N LYS A 182 20.69 -9.87 -25.70
CA LYS A 182 21.86 -10.65 -26.10
C LYS A 182 21.47 -12.01 -26.71
N SER A 183 20.18 -12.30 -26.83
CA SER A 183 19.67 -13.52 -27.46
C SER A 183 19.90 -13.54 -28.97
N CYS A 184 19.95 -14.73 -29.56
CA CYS A 184 20.26 -14.93 -30.98
C CYS A 184 19.00 -15.08 -31.85
N SER A 185 17.83 -15.27 -31.25
CA SER A 185 16.56 -15.52 -31.93
C SER A 185 15.45 -14.64 -31.36
N GLU A 186 14.61 -14.11 -32.25
CA GLU A 186 13.43 -13.31 -31.92
C GLU A 186 12.44 -14.09 -31.03
N ALA A 187 12.34 -15.41 -31.21
CA ALA A 187 11.49 -16.26 -30.37
C ALA A 187 11.97 -16.32 -28.91
N GLU A 188 13.29 -16.34 -28.68
CA GLU A 188 13.87 -16.31 -27.34
C GLU A 188 13.67 -14.94 -26.69
N GLU A 189 13.90 -13.87 -27.45
CA GLU A 189 13.69 -12.50 -27.00
C GLU A 189 12.22 -12.26 -26.61
N ASN A 190 11.27 -12.70 -27.43
CA ASN A 190 9.83 -12.62 -27.12
C ASN A 190 9.45 -13.42 -25.87
N THR A 191 10.05 -14.59 -25.66
CA THR A 191 9.80 -15.40 -24.46
C THR A 191 10.33 -14.70 -23.21
N ILE A 192 11.54 -14.15 -23.26
CA ILE A 192 12.12 -13.39 -22.16
C ILE A 192 11.30 -12.13 -21.88
N GLN A 193 10.87 -11.41 -22.92
CA GLN A 193 10.02 -10.24 -22.78
C GLN A 193 8.68 -10.58 -22.12
N SER A 194 8.08 -11.73 -22.47
CA SER A 194 6.85 -12.21 -21.81
C SER A 194 7.05 -12.46 -20.29
N ILE A 195 8.22 -12.98 -19.89
CA ILE A 195 8.56 -13.18 -18.47
C ILE A 195 8.79 -11.83 -17.78
N VAL A 196 9.49 -10.90 -18.44
CA VAL A 196 9.68 -9.54 -17.96
C VAL A 196 8.34 -8.85 -17.71
N ASP A 197 7.41 -8.92 -18.66
CA ASP A 197 6.08 -8.32 -18.52
C ASP A 197 5.29 -8.95 -17.36
N LEU A 198 5.48 -10.26 -17.12
CA LEU A 198 4.89 -10.95 -15.97
C LEU A 198 5.42 -10.39 -14.65
N ILE A 199 6.73 -10.15 -14.55
CA ILE A 199 7.35 -9.59 -13.34
C ILE A 199 6.95 -8.12 -13.17
N ASP A 200 6.99 -7.32 -14.23
CA ASP A 200 6.60 -5.90 -14.20
C ASP A 200 5.12 -5.75 -13.78
N ARG A 201 4.22 -6.62 -14.28
CA ARG A 201 2.83 -6.70 -13.78
C ARG A 201 2.75 -7.07 -12.29
N ALA A 202 3.54 -8.04 -11.85
CA ALA A 202 3.55 -8.45 -10.45
C ALA A 202 4.07 -7.32 -9.52
N ILE A 203 5.04 -6.52 -9.97
CA ILE A 203 5.51 -5.32 -9.25
C ILE A 203 4.42 -4.25 -9.22
N TYR A 204 3.77 -3.98 -10.35
CA TYR A 204 2.68 -3.01 -10.42
C TYR A 204 1.50 -3.39 -9.50
N ASP A 205 1.10 -4.66 -9.50
CA ASP A 205 0.05 -5.17 -8.61
C ASP A 205 0.45 -5.05 -7.13
N LEU A 206 1.74 -5.24 -6.81
CA LEU A 206 2.26 -5.04 -5.46
C LEU A 206 2.15 -3.57 -5.04
N GLU A 207 2.55 -2.63 -5.88
CA GLU A 207 2.41 -1.19 -5.60
C GLU A 207 0.95 -0.80 -5.37
N GLY A 208 0.02 -1.34 -6.19
CA GLY A 208 -1.42 -1.17 -6.00
C GLY A 208 -1.90 -1.71 -4.66
N LYS A 209 -1.45 -2.90 -4.27
CA LYS A 209 -1.79 -3.52 -2.97
C LYS A 209 -1.20 -2.75 -1.78
N VAL A 210 0.02 -2.20 -1.90
CA VAL A 210 0.63 -1.37 -0.85
C VAL A 210 -0.17 -0.09 -0.64
N LYS A 211 -0.52 0.62 -1.74
CA LYS A 211 -1.40 1.80 -1.66
C LYS A 211 -2.75 1.46 -1.04
N TRP A 212 -3.33 0.31 -1.39
CA TRP A 212 -4.58 -0.17 -0.79
C TRP A 212 -4.43 -0.47 0.70
N LEU A 213 -3.34 -1.10 1.13
CA LEU A 213 -3.06 -1.38 2.54
C LEU A 213 -2.91 -0.11 3.36
N ASP A 214 -2.19 0.90 2.85
CA ASP A 214 -2.04 2.19 3.51
C ASP A 214 -3.40 2.87 3.68
N ASN A 215 -4.21 2.89 2.61
CA ASN A 215 -5.57 3.43 2.65
C ASN A 215 -6.46 2.66 3.63
N TYR A 216 -6.39 1.33 3.63
CA TYR A 216 -7.13 0.48 4.56
C TYR A 216 -6.75 0.74 6.02
N GLN A 217 -5.45 0.89 6.32
CA GLN A 217 -4.97 1.22 7.66
C GLN A 217 -5.48 2.60 8.12
N LYS A 218 -5.42 3.61 7.25
CA LYS A 218 -5.99 4.94 7.51
C LYS A 218 -7.49 4.87 7.80
N VAL A 219 -8.23 4.11 7.00
CA VAL A 219 -9.67 3.88 7.20
C VAL A 219 -9.97 3.15 8.51
N LYS A 220 -9.14 2.16 8.88
CA LYS A 220 -9.28 1.43 10.15
C LYS A 220 -9.04 2.35 11.35
N GLN A 221 -7.97 3.13 11.35
CA GLN A 221 -7.66 4.10 12.41
C GLN A 221 -8.76 5.16 12.52
N LEU A 222 -9.25 5.65 11.38
CA LEU A 222 -10.38 6.57 11.33
C LEU A 222 -11.62 5.95 11.95
N LYS A 223 -11.97 4.71 11.61
CA LYS A 223 -13.10 3.99 12.23
C LYS A 223 -12.96 3.89 13.76
N GLU A 224 -11.77 3.62 14.27
CA GLU A 224 -11.49 3.53 15.71
C GLU A 224 -11.59 4.90 16.40
N ALA A 225 -11.28 5.99 15.71
CA ALA A 225 -11.40 7.37 16.20
C ALA A 225 -12.81 7.97 16.05
N LEU A 226 -13.66 7.40 15.18
CA LEU A 226 -15.02 7.87 14.95
C LEU A 226 -15.95 7.51 16.13
N VAL A 227 -16.58 8.55 16.68
CA VAL A 227 -17.63 8.45 17.70
C VAL A 227 -18.94 8.88 17.07
N TRP A 228 -19.91 7.98 17.03
CA TRP A 228 -21.26 8.30 16.57
C TRP A 228 -22.02 9.01 17.70
N LEU A 229 -22.75 10.08 17.37
CA LEU A 229 -23.67 10.69 18.33
C LEU A 229 -24.73 9.66 18.73
N PRO A 230 -25.09 9.55 20.02
CA PRO A 230 -26.12 8.64 20.45
C PRO A 230 -27.46 8.93 19.77
N VAL A 231 -28.25 7.89 19.53
CA VAL A 231 -29.51 7.92 18.74
C VAL A 231 -30.53 8.95 19.24
N TRP A 232 -30.46 9.37 20.51
CA TRP A 232 -31.34 10.38 21.11
C TRP A 232 -30.90 11.84 20.92
N GLU A 233 -29.68 12.09 20.43
CA GLU A 233 -29.18 13.42 20.04
C GLU A 233 -29.32 13.67 18.52
N GLN A 234 -29.71 12.66 17.75
CA GLN A 234 -29.97 12.79 16.31
C GLN A 234 -31.40 13.27 16.03
N ASP A 235 -31.53 14.15 15.04
CA ASP A 235 -32.83 14.66 14.59
C ASP A 235 -33.75 13.52 14.13
N LYS A 236 -35.06 13.62 14.41
CA LYS A 236 -36.03 12.49 14.47
C LYS A 236 -36.34 11.77 13.13
N ARG A 237 -35.53 11.87 12.08
CA ARG A 237 -35.92 11.44 10.72
C ARG A 237 -34.98 10.55 9.93
N ALA A 238 -33.87 10.09 10.48
CA ALA A 238 -33.10 9.06 9.79
C ALA A 238 -32.37 8.17 10.79
N HIS A 239 -32.54 6.86 10.63
CA HIS A 239 -31.85 5.83 11.41
C HIS A 239 -31.06 4.95 10.46
N VAL A 240 -29.76 4.74 10.72
CA VAL A 240 -28.95 3.73 10.03
C VAL A 240 -28.37 2.79 11.09
N PRO A 241 -28.72 1.49 11.08
CA PRO A 241 -28.18 0.52 12.03
C PRO A 241 -26.64 0.35 11.91
N GLU A 242 -25.97 0.06 13.02
CA GLU A 242 -24.50 -0.13 13.11
C GLU A 242 -23.92 -1.20 12.15
N VAL A 243 -24.77 -2.13 11.69
CA VAL A 243 -24.41 -3.18 10.73
C VAL A 243 -24.00 -2.58 9.37
N TYR A 244 -24.64 -1.48 8.96
CA TYR A 244 -24.34 -0.80 7.71
C TYR A 244 -22.97 -0.12 7.77
N VAL A 245 -22.64 0.53 8.89
CA VAL A 245 -21.32 1.16 9.14
C VAL A 245 -20.19 0.13 9.01
N LYS A 246 -20.39 -1.09 9.52
CA LYS A 246 -19.39 -2.19 9.39
C LYS A 246 -19.18 -2.66 7.95
N ILE A 247 -20.20 -2.59 7.10
CA ILE A 247 -20.13 -2.98 5.68
C ILE A 247 -19.53 -1.84 4.83
N PHE A 248 -19.87 -0.59 5.14
CA PHE A 248 -19.42 0.60 4.41
C PHE A 248 -17.89 0.76 4.41
N PHE A 249 -17.24 0.57 5.56
CA PHE A 249 -15.79 0.77 5.69
C PHE A 249 -14.91 -0.33 5.07
N LYS A 250 -15.49 -1.45 4.60
CA LYS A 250 -14.72 -2.56 4.01
C LYS A 250 -14.23 -2.31 2.58
N ARG A 251 -14.70 -1.24 1.92
CA ARG A 251 -14.63 -1.10 0.45
C ARG A 251 -14.05 0.23 -0.06
N LEU A 252 -13.45 1.04 0.81
CA LEU A 252 -13.17 2.45 0.51
C LEU A 252 -11.69 2.69 0.20
N CYS A 253 -11.41 3.35 -0.93
CA CYS A 253 -10.07 3.57 -1.47
C CYS A 253 -9.65 5.05 -1.57
N ARG A 254 -10.47 6.02 -1.17
CA ARG A 254 -10.10 7.45 -1.14
C ARG A 254 -10.51 8.10 0.18
N VAL A 255 -9.60 8.93 0.72
CA VAL A 255 -9.86 9.81 1.87
C VAL A 255 -9.17 11.15 1.57
N CYS A 256 -9.96 12.17 1.24
CA CYS A 256 -9.50 13.56 1.12
C CYS A 256 -9.91 14.34 2.38
N LEU A 257 -9.02 15.19 2.90
CA LEU A 257 -9.20 15.92 4.15
C LEU A 257 -8.80 17.37 4.01
N HIS A 258 -9.70 18.26 4.39
CA HIS A 258 -9.39 19.66 4.66
C HIS A 258 -10.34 20.18 5.73
N ASN A 259 -9.84 21.14 6.51
CA ASN A 259 -10.62 21.96 7.42
C ASN A 259 -11.66 22.79 6.65
N LEU A 260 -12.94 22.54 6.92
CA LEU A 260 -14.05 23.33 6.41
C LEU A 260 -14.91 23.83 7.57
N LEU A 261 -15.46 25.04 7.44
CA LEU A 261 -16.41 25.58 8.40
C LEU A 261 -17.83 25.21 7.93
N LEU A 262 -18.59 24.51 8.77
CA LEU A 262 -19.99 24.21 8.53
C LEU A 262 -20.87 25.31 9.13
N HIS A 263 -21.71 25.91 8.31
CA HIS A 263 -22.73 26.85 8.76
C HIS A 263 -24.00 26.08 9.16
N THR A 264 -24.48 26.28 10.38
CA THR A 264 -25.74 25.71 10.87
C THR A 264 -26.85 26.76 10.87
N GLU A 265 -28.11 26.34 10.84
CA GLU A 265 -29.31 27.21 10.80
C GLU A 265 -29.38 28.24 11.95
N ASN A 266 -28.58 28.07 13.01
CA ASN A 266 -28.51 28.95 14.18
C ASN A 266 -27.39 30.03 14.11
N ALA A 267 -26.88 30.35 12.92
CA ALA A 267 -25.78 31.30 12.69
C ALA A 267 -24.45 30.98 13.42
N LYS A 268 -24.30 29.73 13.91
CA LYS A 268 -23.06 29.24 14.54
C LYS A 268 -22.23 28.47 13.52
N MET A 269 -20.97 28.90 13.37
CA MET A 269 -19.97 28.19 12.59
C MET A 269 -19.36 27.07 13.43
N HIS A 270 -19.28 25.87 12.85
CA HIS A 270 -18.57 24.75 13.44
C HIS A 270 -17.40 24.33 12.54
N GLU A 271 -16.22 24.14 13.13
CA GLU A 271 -15.11 23.49 12.44
C GLU A 271 -15.44 22.02 12.21
N VAL A 272 -15.39 21.62 10.95
CA VAL A 272 -15.85 20.32 10.47
C VAL A 272 -14.82 19.74 9.51
N TYR A 273 -14.66 18.43 9.59
CA TYR A 273 -13.80 17.63 8.75
C TYR A 273 -14.68 16.78 7.86
N LEU A 274 -14.50 16.94 6.55
CA LEU A 274 -15.14 16.11 5.55
C LEU A 274 -14.23 14.93 5.20
N PHE A 275 -14.81 13.74 5.16
CA PHE A 275 -14.19 12.55 4.60
C PHE A 275 -14.97 12.13 3.37
N LEU A 276 -14.37 12.32 2.20
CA LEU A 276 -14.91 11.83 0.93
C LEU A 276 -14.41 10.42 0.69
N PHE A 277 -15.35 9.48 0.62
CA PHE A 277 -15.11 8.09 0.26
C PHE A 277 -15.71 7.78 -1.12
N ASP A 278 -15.34 6.64 -1.73
CA ASP A 278 -15.75 6.30 -3.09
C ASP A 278 -17.28 6.20 -3.31
N GLN A 279 -18.07 6.02 -2.24
CA GLN A 279 -19.52 5.86 -2.33
C GLN A 279 -20.32 6.87 -1.50
N PHE A 280 -19.69 7.56 -0.55
CA PHE A 280 -20.37 8.48 0.34
C PHE A 280 -19.45 9.57 0.87
N LEU A 281 -20.05 10.67 1.32
CA LEU A 281 -19.40 11.77 2.02
C LEU A 281 -19.78 11.71 3.51
N LEU A 282 -18.80 11.84 4.40
CA LEU A 282 -18.99 11.86 5.85
C LEU A 282 -18.61 13.22 6.42
N ILE A 283 -19.47 13.78 7.28
CA ILE A 283 -19.29 15.07 7.93
C ILE A 283 -18.99 14.85 9.42
N THR A 284 -17.84 15.31 9.90
CA THR A 284 -17.40 15.07 11.28
C THR A 284 -16.92 16.33 11.99
N LYS A 285 -16.99 16.36 13.31
CA LYS A 285 -16.51 17.43 14.18
C LYS A 285 -15.49 16.88 15.15
N ILE A 286 -14.37 17.56 15.33
CA ILE A 286 -13.39 17.15 16.34
C ILE A 286 -13.86 17.56 17.73
N LYS A 287 -13.80 16.61 18.65
CA LYS A 287 -13.82 16.88 20.09
C LYS A 287 -12.45 16.55 20.65
N ARG A 288 -11.68 17.59 21.00
CA ARG A 288 -10.41 17.44 21.72
C ARG A 288 -10.68 17.05 23.17
N SER A 289 -10.15 15.91 23.60
CA SER A 289 -10.14 15.49 24.99
C SER A 289 -9.12 16.34 25.77
N LYS A 290 -9.57 17.10 26.79
CA LYS A 290 -8.66 17.81 27.69
C LYS A 290 -8.02 16.82 28.66
N LYS A 291 -6.84 16.26 28.35
CA LYS A 291 -5.91 15.78 29.40
C LYS A 291 -4.43 15.99 29.05
N LYS A 292 -3.82 16.81 29.93
CA LYS A 292 -2.42 17.02 30.32
C LYS A 292 -1.48 17.79 29.37
N SER A 293 -0.90 18.80 29.99
CA SER A 293 -0.05 19.90 29.53
C SER A 293 1.35 19.49 29.08
N GLY A 294 1.89 20.21 28.09
CA GLY A 294 3.31 20.56 28.01
C GLY A 294 3.89 20.63 26.60
N VAL A 295 4.08 21.86 26.07
CA VAL A 295 5.11 22.28 25.08
C VAL A 295 4.93 21.69 23.66
N VAL A 296 4.76 22.39 22.53
CA VAL A 296 5.08 23.75 22.03
C VAL A 296 3.88 24.24 21.18
N GLU A 297 3.47 25.50 21.31
CA GLU A 297 2.60 26.14 20.30
C GLU A 297 3.39 26.32 18.99
N LEU A 298 3.21 25.41 18.03
CA LEU A 298 3.50 25.71 16.62
C LEU A 298 2.20 25.99 15.89
N ASN A 299 2.16 27.15 15.22
CA ASN A 299 1.07 27.62 14.38
C ASN A 299 0.58 26.53 13.40
N PRO A 300 -0.73 26.22 13.33
CA PRO A 300 -1.32 25.26 12.38
C PRO A 300 -1.31 25.71 10.90
N LEU A 301 -0.57 26.78 10.57
CA LEU A 301 -0.57 27.33 9.22
C LEU A 301 0.46 26.58 8.37
N ARG A 302 -0.05 25.61 7.60
CA ARG A 302 0.60 24.82 6.52
C ARG A 302 0.93 23.38 6.91
N LEU A 303 -0.10 22.54 7.03
CA LEU A 303 0.03 21.09 6.87
C LEU A 303 -0.75 20.68 5.61
N ALA A 304 -0.11 19.90 4.74
CA ALA A 304 -0.76 19.38 3.54
C ALA A 304 -1.85 18.36 3.91
N ALA A 305 -2.90 18.25 3.09
CA ALA A 305 -4.13 17.44 3.27
C ALA A 305 -3.99 15.96 3.69
N GLY A 306 -2.76 15.42 3.74
CA GLY A 306 -2.46 14.08 4.25
C GLY A 306 -1.77 14.02 5.62
N GLN A 307 -1.01 15.05 6.02
CA GLN A 307 -0.27 15.09 7.28
C GLN A 307 -1.16 15.46 8.48
N GLU A 308 -2.28 16.14 8.22
CA GLU A 308 -3.23 16.57 9.24
C GLU A 308 -4.01 15.39 9.84
N LEU A 309 -4.34 14.35 9.04
CA LEU A 309 -4.98 13.13 9.55
C LEU A 309 -4.07 12.35 10.50
N GLU A 310 -2.81 12.19 10.12
CA GLU A 310 -1.82 11.45 10.91
C GLU A 310 -1.57 12.15 12.25
N PHE A 311 -1.52 13.49 12.25
CA PHE A 311 -1.44 14.29 13.48
C PHE A 311 -2.69 14.13 14.37
N LEU A 312 -3.89 14.20 13.78
CA LEU A 312 -5.15 14.06 14.52
C LEU A 312 -5.36 12.66 15.11
N LEU A 313 -4.92 11.62 14.40
CA LEU A 313 -4.96 10.24 14.87
C LEU A 313 -3.89 9.96 15.95
N GLN A 314 -2.75 10.68 15.92
CA GLN A 314 -1.71 10.60 16.97
C GLN A 314 -2.13 11.30 18.27
N GLU A 315 -2.86 12.41 18.24
CA GLU A 315 -3.24 13.18 19.44
C GLU A 315 -4.41 12.61 20.27
N SER A 316 -4.88 11.38 20.02
CA SER A 316 -6.06 10.82 20.71
C SER A 316 -7.32 11.71 20.60
N CYS A 317 -7.52 12.36 19.46
CA CYS A 317 -8.71 13.16 19.18
C CYS A 317 -9.91 12.26 18.83
N SER A 318 -11.08 12.50 19.42
CA SER A 318 -12.33 11.84 19.03
C SER A 318 -13.02 12.61 17.91
N LEU A 319 -13.33 11.95 16.80
CA LEU A 319 -14.06 12.50 15.66
C LEU A 319 -15.54 12.19 15.81
N ILE A 320 -16.36 13.18 16.12
CA ILE A 320 -17.80 13.01 16.27
C ILE A 320 -18.47 13.12 14.91
N VAL A 321 -19.20 12.10 14.49
CA VAL A 321 -20.00 12.16 13.26
C VAL A 321 -21.19 13.09 13.49
N LEU A 322 -21.30 14.16 12.68
CA LEU A 322 -22.36 15.16 12.81
C LEU A 322 -23.67 14.73 12.14
N ASP A 323 -23.57 14.03 11.03
CA ASP A 323 -24.73 13.53 10.30
C ASP A 323 -24.43 12.22 9.58
N GLN A 324 -25.46 11.54 9.11
CA GLN A 324 -25.37 10.28 8.39
C GLN A 324 -24.50 10.41 7.13
N PRO A 325 -23.81 9.32 6.73
CA PRO A 325 -23.12 9.26 5.45
C PRO A 325 -24.03 9.65 4.28
N ILE A 326 -23.66 10.69 3.53
CA ILE A 326 -24.40 11.15 2.35
C ILE A 326 -23.91 10.33 1.16
N SER A 327 -24.77 9.49 0.59
CA SER A 327 -24.41 8.69 -0.58
C SER A 327 -24.18 9.58 -1.81
N LEU A 328 -23.11 9.33 -2.57
CA LEU A 328 -22.71 10.19 -3.69
C LEU A 328 -23.69 10.17 -4.87
N ASP A 329 -24.44 9.08 -5.05
CA ASP A 329 -25.54 8.97 -6.03
C ASP A 329 -26.71 9.94 -5.76
N ARG A 330 -26.77 10.49 -4.54
CA ARG A 330 -27.85 11.33 -4.01
C ARG A 330 -27.35 12.71 -3.56
N LEU A 331 -26.09 13.02 -3.84
CA LEU A 331 -25.44 14.27 -3.48
C LEU A 331 -25.54 15.23 -4.67
N GLN A 332 -26.12 16.40 -4.44
CA GLN A 332 -26.07 17.52 -5.39
C GLN A 332 -25.21 18.65 -4.85
N LEU A 333 -24.20 19.05 -5.61
CA LEU A 333 -23.37 20.20 -5.30
C LEU A 333 -23.93 21.47 -5.95
N LYS A 334 -23.97 22.55 -5.18
CA LYS A 334 -24.22 23.90 -5.71
C LYS A 334 -23.09 24.83 -5.30
N ASN A 335 -22.41 25.37 -6.31
CA ASN A 335 -21.40 26.40 -6.09
C ASN A 335 -22.08 27.75 -5.84
N ILE A 336 -21.65 28.47 -4.80
CA ILE A 336 -22.08 29.86 -4.56
C ILE A 336 -21.07 30.78 -5.25
N ASP A 337 -21.54 31.59 -6.20
CA ASP A 337 -20.71 32.56 -6.91
C ASP A 337 -20.10 33.59 -5.96
N GLN A 338 -18.89 34.05 -6.27
CA GLN A 338 -18.08 34.92 -5.40
C GLN A 338 -18.78 36.25 -5.06
N LEU A 339 -19.62 36.76 -5.96
CA LEU A 339 -20.43 37.96 -5.75
C LEU A 339 -21.55 37.73 -4.71
N ASN A 340 -22.23 36.59 -4.80
CA ASN A 340 -23.31 36.19 -3.88
C ASN A 340 -22.76 35.77 -2.52
N ALA A 341 -21.58 35.14 -2.51
CA ALA A 341 -20.82 34.77 -1.33
C ALA A 341 -20.41 35.99 -0.49
N THR A 342 -19.95 37.06 -1.15
CA THR A 342 -19.52 38.31 -0.50
C THR A 342 -20.72 39.11 0.03
N ALA A 343 -21.84 39.12 -0.71
CA ALA A 343 -23.08 39.77 -0.28
C ALA A 343 -23.75 39.08 0.93
N SER A 344 -23.54 37.77 1.09
CA SER A 344 -24.14 36.96 2.17
C SER A 344 -23.19 36.75 3.36
N GLY A 345 -21.99 37.34 3.35
CA GLY A 345 -20.99 37.16 4.42
C GLY A 345 -20.36 35.75 4.49
N LEU A 346 -20.43 34.97 3.41
CA LEU A 346 -19.97 33.58 3.33
C LEU A 346 -18.92 33.41 2.21
N PRO A 347 -17.71 33.98 2.35
CA PRO A 347 -16.68 33.89 1.33
C PRO A 347 -16.19 32.45 1.16
N ASN A 348 -16.00 32.00 -0.09
CA ASN A 348 -15.49 30.67 -0.43
C ASN A 348 -16.38 29.49 0.02
N SER A 349 -17.70 29.68 0.02
CA SER A 349 -18.65 28.63 0.40
C SER A 349 -19.25 27.86 -0.78
N PHE A 350 -19.60 26.60 -0.56
CA PHE A 350 -20.37 25.74 -1.46
C PHE A 350 -21.44 24.98 -0.67
N ILE A 351 -22.48 24.52 -1.37
CA ILE A 351 -23.63 23.85 -0.76
C ILE A 351 -23.62 22.38 -1.17
N VAL A 352 -23.72 21.49 -0.19
CA VAL A 352 -23.98 20.07 -0.36
C VAL A 352 -25.45 19.82 -0.03
N MET A 353 -26.22 19.40 -1.03
CA MET A 353 -27.62 19.01 -0.86
C MET A 353 -27.72 17.49 -0.88
N HIS A 354 -28.29 16.92 0.16
CA HIS A 354 -28.65 15.50 0.21
C HIS A 354 -30.08 15.34 -0.30
N GLN A 355 -30.28 14.48 -1.29
CA GLN A 355 -31.59 14.18 -1.85
C GLN A 355 -32.03 12.75 -1.56
N ASN A 356 -33.34 12.55 -1.39
CA ASN A 356 -33.90 11.21 -1.35
C ASN A 356 -34.08 10.65 -2.78
N ARG A 357 -34.42 9.36 -2.91
CA ARG A 357 -34.72 8.66 -4.17
C ARG A 357 -35.78 9.34 -5.05
N TYR A 358 -36.59 10.22 -4.48
CA TYR A 358 -37.63 11.01 -5.16
C TYR A 358 -37.15 12.43 -5.52
N GLN A 359 -35.84 12.70 -5.50
CA GLN A 359 -35.23 14.01 -5.77
C GLN A 359 -35.68 15.13 -4.80
N GLN A 360 -36.24 14.75 -3.64
CA GLN A 360 -36.60 15.67 -2.57
C GLN A 360 -35.37 15.99 -1.73
N CYS A 361 -35.12 17.27 -1.47
CA CYS A 361 -34.02 17.68 -0.60
C CYS A 361 -34.35 17.33 0.85
N ILE A 362 -33.51 16.48 1.45
CA ILE A 362 -33.65 15.98 2.83
C ILE A 362 -32.61 16.58 3.77
N GLY A 363 -31.57 17.23 3.25
CA GLY A 363 -30.58 17.96 4.03
C GLY A 363 -29.79 18.95 3.18
N VAL A 364 -29.43 20.09 3.76
CA VAL A 364 -28.62 21.13 3.11
C VAL A 364 -27.48 21.52 4.04
N PHE A 365 -26.24 21.37 3.57
CA PHE A 365 -25.05 21.73 4.31
C PHE A 365 -24.31 22.84 3.56
N ILE A 366 -24.09 23.97 4.24
CA ILE A 366 -23.30 25.08 3.70
C ILE A 366 -21.90 24.94 4.27
N LEU A 367 -20.93 24.68 3.40
CA LEU A 367 -19.54 24.43 3.75
C LEU A 367 -18.68 25.58 3.23
N GLN A 368 -17.88 26.14 4.11
CA GLN A 368 -17.00 27.25 3.82
C GLN A 368 -15.54 26.80 3.84
N ALA A 369 -14.83 27.02 2.73
CA ALA A 369 -13.42 26.70 2.61
C ALA A 369 -12.51 27.86 3.03
N GLN A 370 -11.31 27.52 3.50
CA GLN A 370 -10.30 28.51 3.90
C GLN A 370 -9.80 29.34 2.71
N THR A 371 -9.76 28.74 1.51
CA THR A 371 -9.33 29.39 0.26
C THR A 371 -10.21 28.99 -0.91
N GLU A 372 -10.27 29.84 -1.94
CA GLU A 372 -11.01 29.54 -3.18
C GLU A 372 -10.41 28.34 -3.93
N SER A 373 -9.10 28.14 -3.85
CA SER A 373 -8.42 26.98 -4.42
C SER A 373 -8.85 25.68 -3.76
N VAL A 374 -8.98 25.65 -2.42
CA VAL A 374 -9.47 24.47 -1.68
C VAL A 374 -10.94 24.21 -2.01
N LYS A 375 -11.78 25.26 -2.13
CA LYS A 375 -13.16 25.12 -2.60
C LYS A 375 -13.23 24.46 -3.98
N LYS A 376 -12.45 24.96 -4.95
CA LYS A 376 -12.43 24.41 -6.32
C LYS A 376 -11.94 22.97 -6.34
N ALA A 377 -10.92 22.64 -5.55
CA ALA A 377 -10.43 21.28 -5.41
C ALA A 377 -11.53 20.34 -4.88
N TRP A 378 -12.24 20.72 -3.81
CA TRP A 378 -13.32 19.91 -3.25
C TRP A 378 -14.49 19.69 -4.20
N VAL A 379 -14.94 20.76 -4.88
CA VAL A 379 -16.02 20.64 -5.85
C VAL A 379 -15.61 19.68 -6.98
N SER A 380 -14.40 19.84 -7.52
CA SER A 380 -13.87 18.95 -8.56
C SER A 380 -13.72 17.51 -8.07
N GLU A 381 -13.17 17.28 -6.87
CA GLU A 381 -12.95 15.94 -6.32
C GLU A 381 -14.26 15.19 -6.06
N ILE A 382 -15.28 15.88 -5.55
CA ILE A 382 -16.60 15.29 -5.33
C ILE A 382 -17.30 15.02 -6.67
N GLU A 383 -17.24 15.95 -7.64
CA GLU A 383 -17.79 15.75 -8.98
C GLU A 383 -17.12 14.59 -9.73
N ASP A 384 -15.80 14.46 -9.60
CA ASP A 384 -15.03 13.34 -10.14
C ASP A 384 -15.41 12.01 -9.47
N ALA A 385 -15.61 12.02 -8.15
CA ALA A 385 -16.05 10.83 -7.40
C ALA A 385 -17.47 10.40 -7.81
N ILE A 386 -18.41 11.35 -7.94
CA ILE A 386 -19.78 11.08 -8.43
C ILE A 386 -19.72 10.50 -9.85
N SER A 387 -18.94 11.13 -10.74
CA SER A 387 -18.77 10.67 -12.12
C SER A 387 -18.16 9.28 -12.21
N SER A 388 -17.19 8.97 -11.35
CA SER A 388 -16.58 7.65 -11.24
C SER A 388 -17.57 6.58 -10.75
N LEU A 389 -18.40 6.91 -9.75
CA LEU A 389 -19.42 6.01 -9.22
C LEU A 389 -20.47 5.65 -10.29
N LEU A 390 -20.94 6.65 -11.05
CA LEU A 390 -21.88 6.44 -12.15
C LEU A 390 -21.28 5.57 -13.28
N LYS A 391 -20.00 5.76 -13.60
CA LYS A 391 -19.28 4.92 -14.57
C LYS A 391 -19.12 3.47 -14.08
N GLN A 392 -18.91 3.24 -12.80
CA GLN A 392 -18.85 1.88 -12.24
C GLN A 392 -20.22 1.18 -12.27
N ASP A 393 -21.30 1.87 -11.93
CA ASP A 393 -22.66 1.29 -11.94
C ASP A 393 -23.18 0.97 -13.35
N SER A 394 -22.62 1.60 -14.40
CA SER A 394 -22.92 1.30 -15.81
C SER A 394 -22.14 0.12 -16.39
N GLN A 395 -20.97 -0.22 -15.84
CA GLN A 395 -20.14 -1.35 -16.29
C GLN A 395 -20.45 -2.67 -15.58
N GLN A 396 -21.01 -2.61 -14.37
CA GLN A 396 -21.61 -3.76 -13.69
C GLN A 396 -22.97 -3.33 -13.14
N PRO A 397 -24.10 -3.70 -13.77
CA PRO A 397 -25.39 -3.53 -13.13
C PRO A 397 -25.36 -4.39 -11.87
N ARG A 398 -25.30 -3.74 -10.70
CA ARG A 398 -25.30 -4.43 -9.41
C ARG A 398 -26.40 -5.49 -9.45
N LEU A 399 -26.03 -6.76 -9.21
CA LEU A 399 -26.99 -7.79 -8.84
C LEU A 399 -27.87 -7.19 -7.74
N LYS A 400 -29.11 -6.85 -8.11
CA LYS A 400 -30.16 -6.47 -7.18
C LYS A 400 -30.20 -7.55 -6.12
N ASN A 401 -29.71 -7.27 -4.92
CA ASN A 401 -30.15 -7.97 -3.72
C ASN A 401 -29.98 -7.08 -2.49
N SER A 402 -31.16 -6.78 -1.93
CA SER A 402 -31.43 -6.50 -0.52
C SER A 402 -30.74 -5.31 0.17
N PHE A 403 -30.79 -4.12 -0.42
CA PHE A 403 -30.55 -2.88 0.35
C PHE A 403 -31.65 -1.89 -0.04
N LEU A 404 -32.67 -1.73 0.84
CA LEU A 404 -33.67 -0.64 0.95
C LEU A 404 -35.12 -1.07 1.25
N GLU A 405 -35.40 -2.31 1.68
CA GLU A 405 -36.70 -2.62 2.31
C GLU A 405 -36.64 -2.38 3.82
N SER A 406 -36.69 -1.12 4.22
CA SER A 406 -37.33 -0.64 5.47
C SER A 406 -37.02 0.84 5.71
N THR A 407 -37.49 1.70 4.81
CA THR A 407 -37.90 3.07 5.14
C THR A 407 -39.35 3.28 4.71
N GLN A 408 -40.20 2.34 5.13
CA GLN A 408 -41.60 2.60 5.40
C GLN A 408 -41.78 2.41 6.90
N ILE A 409 -41.76 3.52 7.63
CA ILE A 409 -42.84 4.06 8.47
C ILE A 409 -42.36 5.42 8.97
#